data_AF-A0A524D9A1-F1
#
_entry.id   AF-A0A524D9A1-F1
#
_cell.length_a   1.000
_cell.length_b   1.000
_cell.length_c   1.000
_cell.angle_alpha   90.00
_cell.angle_beta   90.00
_cell.angle_gamma   90.00
#
_symmetry.space_group_name_H-M   'P 1'
#
loop_
_entity.id
_entity.type
_entity.pdbx_description
1 polymer ?
#
loop_
_entity_poly.entity_id
_entity_poly.type
_entity_poly.pdbx_seq_one_letter_code
_entity_poly.pdbx_strand_id
1 'polypeptide(L)'
;MSEKEIKRWQRSVTDEIIQEFSEKWIQVHPKHYAWKDRVKLEIEKILKYVNYLKQIQTRPWFRLFPEKNSRYNYLVWSGNLIVPERPEIDFEIKVLLTSEYPKVCPRCFAEESIVDYCGKIFLKNIWKQDGKKYVMICHEHMSNTRAWNERLSIAHFFIRQVWVWWAAQQNIIIQEFDKKQ
;
A
#
# COMPACT_ATOMS: atom_id res chain seq x y z
N MET A 1 -23.35 -25.70 -1.01
CA MET A 1 -22.53 -24.58 -0.52
C MET A 1 -23.27 -23.29 -0.82
N SER A 2 -23.59 -22.51 0.20
CA SER A 2 -24.27 -21.23 0.05
C SER A 2 -23.31 -20.16 -0.49
N GLU A 3 -23.81 -19.12 -1.18
CA GLU A 3 -23.00 -17.95 -1.61
C GLU A 3 -22.18 -17.31 -0.47
N LYS A 4 -22.63 -17.47 0.78
CA LYS A 4 -21.91 -17.01 1.98
C LYS A 4 -20.64 -17.80 2.25
N GLU A 5 -20.59 -19.09 1.93
CA GLU A 5 -19.40 -19.94 2.14
C GLU A 5 -18.34 -19.69 1.07
N ILE A 6 -18.77 -19.42 -0.17
CA ILE A 6 -17.87 -19.09 -1.30
C ILE A 6 -17.14 -17.75 -1.05
N LYS A 7 -17.80 -16.76 -0.44
CA LYS A 7 -17.18 -15.47 -0.07
C LYS A 7 -16.16 -15.58 1.07
N ARG A 8 -16.24 -16.62 1.91
CA ARG A 8 -15.41 -16.75 3.12
C ARG A 8 -14.00 -17.25 2.79
N TRP A 9 -13.85 -18.13 1.80
CA TRP A 9 -12.53 -18.65 1.37
C TRP A 9 -11.69 -17.61 0.62
N GLN A 10 -12.31 -16.58 0.03
CA GLN A 10 -11.61 -15.49 -0.66
C GLN A 10 -11.13 -14.38 0.28
N ARG A 11 -11.61 -14.35 1.54
CA ARG A 11 -11.15 -13.38 2.54
C ARG A 11 -10.02 -14.01 3.33
N SER A 12 -8.82 -13.45 3.21
CA SER A 12 -7.70 -13.84 4.06
C SER A 12 -8.04 -13.54 5.52
N VAL A 13 -7.46 -14.28 6.48
CA VAL A 13 -7.57 -13.95 7.92
C VAL A 13 -7.18 -12.50 8.19
N THR A 14 -6.27 -11.95 7.38
CA THR A 14 -5.85 -10.55 7.42
C THR A 14 -6.95 -9.56 7.02
N ASP A 15 -7.86 -9.95 6.12
CA ASP A 15 -9.03 -9.15 5.72
C ASP A 15 -10.12 -9.12 6.81
N GLU A 16 -10.17 -10.11 7.71
CA GLU A 16 -11.10 -10.07 8.85
C GLU A 16 -10.65 -9.05 9.91
N ILE A 17 -9.35 -8.79 9.99
CA ILE A 17 -8.76 -7.84 10.94
C ILE A 17 -9.01 -6.40 10.47
N ILE A 18 -8.86 -6.15 9.17
CA ILE A 18 -9.09 -4.84 8.56
C ILE A 18 -10.48 -4.82 7.94
N GLN A 19 -11.46 -4.34 8.70
CA GLN A 19 -12.83 -4.22 8.21
C GLN A 19 -12.91 -3.19 7.07
N GLU A 20 -13.78 -3.46 6.10
CA GLU A 20 -14.15 -2.52 5.04
C GLU A 20 -14.79 -1.24 5.64
N PHE A 21 -14.79 -0.16 4.87
CA PHE A 21 -15.56 1.04 5.19
C PHE A 21 -17.06 0.80 5.05
N SER A 22 -17.84 1.37 5.96
CA SER A 22 -19.30 1.41 5.82
C SER A 22 -19.74 2.36 4.71
N GLU A 23 -20.99 2.22 4.26
CA GLU A 23 -21.52 2.93 3.09
C GLU A 23 -21.39 4.45 3.16
N LYS A 24 -21.50 5.02 4.37
CA LYS A 24 -21.35 6.46 4.57
C LYS A 24 -19.98 7.02 4.15
N TRP A 25 -18.93 6.18 4.13
CA TRP A 25 -17.56 6.60 3.80
C TRP A 25 -17.20 6.43 2.32
N ILE A 26 -18.01 5.69 1.56
CA ILE A 26 -17.83 5.46 0.13
C ILE A 26 -17.84 6.80 -0.64
N GLN A 27 -18.77 7.69 -0.28
CA GLN A 27 -18.94 8.99 -0.94
C GLN A 27 -17.95 10.07 -0.45
N VAL A 28 -17.12 9.77 0.55
CA VAL A 28 -16.20 10.76 1.13
C VAL A 28 -14.89 10.75 0.33
N HIS A 29 -14.83 11.60 -0.69
CA HIS A 29 -13.67 11.79 -1.56
C HIS A 29 -12.84 13.03 -1.16
N PRO A 30 -11.68 13.31 -1.77
CA PRO A 30 -10.78 14.40 -1.37
C PRO A 30 -11.35 15.82 -1.32
N LYS A 31 -12.47 16.09 -1.99
CA LYS A 31 -13.15 17.40 -1.96
C LYS A 31 -14.33 17.43 -0.98
N HIS A 32 -14.68 16.30 -0.37
CA HIS A 32 -15.77 16.19 0.59
C HIS A 32 -15.38 16.83 1.93
N TYR A 33 -16.30 17.50 2.63
CA TYR A 33 -16.01 18.20 3.89
C TYR A 33 -15.45 17.25 4.98
N ALA A 34 -15.95 16.02 5.02
CA ALA A 34 -15.49 14.96 5.93
C ALA A 34 -14.19 14.24 5.48
N TRP A 35 -13.48 14.74 4.47
CA TRP A 35 -12.26 14.07 3.95
C TRP A 35 -11.21 13.82 5.02
N LYS A 36 -10.95 14.82 5.87
CA LYS A 36 -9.97 14.69 6.97
C LYS A 36 -10.36 13.58 7.95
N ASP A 37 -11.64 13.39 8.23
CA ASP A 37 -12.09 12.33 9.12
C ASP A 37 -11.94 10.95 8.47
N ARG A 38 -12.19 10.85 7.17
CA ARG A 38 -11.87 9.63 6.42
C ARG A 38 -10.37 9.31 6.46
N VAL A 39 -9.51 10.29 6.28
CA VAL A 39 -8.06 10.12 6.38
C VAL A 39 -7.64 9.60 7.77
N LYS A 40 -8.23 10.11 8.86
CA LYS A 40 -7.97 9.56 10.21
C LYS A 40 -8.31 8.08 10.28
N LEU A 41 -9.45 7.67 9.74
CA LEU A 41 -9.85 6.25 9.70
C LEU A 41 -8.93 5.39 8.82
N GLU A 42 -8.39 5.93 7.73
CA GLU A 42 -7.36 5.25 6.93
C GLU A 42 -6.11 4.99 7.77
N ILE A 43 -5.63 6.01 8.51
CA ILE A 43 -4.49 5.89 9.42
C ILE A 43 -4.77 4.83 10.49
N GLU A 44 -5.93 4.86 11.14
CA GLU A 44 -6.32 3.87 12.14
C GLU A 44 -6.29 2.44 11.60
N LYS A 45 -6.77 2.22 10.37
CA LYS A 45 -6.72 0.90 9.73
C LYS A 45 -5.29 0.46 9.41
N ILE A 46 -4.43 1.36 8.95
CA ILE A 46 -2.99 1.06 8.73
C ILE A 46 -2.32 0.69 10.05
N LEU A 47 -2.52 1.48 11.10
CA LEU A 47 -1.97 1.23 12.43
C LEU A 47 -2.48 -0.08 13.02
N LYS A 48 -3.76 -0.39 12.84
CA LYS A 48 -4.36 -1.67 13.27
C LYS A 48 -3.65 -2.85 12.61
N TYR A 49 -3.37 -2.77 11.31
CA TYR A 49 -2.65 -3.84 10.60
C TYR A 49 -1.20 -3.97 11.07
N VAL A 50 -0.47 -2.85 11.20
CA VAL A 50 0.92 -2.85 11.70
C VAL A 50 1.00 -3.42 13.12
N ASN A 51 0.05 -3.06 13.99
CA ASN A 51 -0.02 -3.60 15.36
C ASN A 51 -0.35 -5.10 15.36
N TYR A 52 -1.23 -5.55 14.48
CA TYR A 52 -1.50 -6.97 14.30
C TYR A 52 -0.23 -7.75 13.93
N LEU A 53 0.56 -7.26 12.95
CA LEU A 53 1.83 -7.88 12.56
C LEU A 53 2.76 -8.05 13.77
N LYS A 54 2.91 -6.99 14.58
CA LYS A 54 3.71 -7.03 15.82
C LYS A 54 3.20 -8.06 16.83
N GLN A 55 1.88 -8.21 16.97
CA GLN A 55 1.26 -9.16 17.90
C GLN A 55 1.49 -10.62 17.50
N ILE A 56 1.46 -10.92 16.20
CA ILE A 56 1.77 -12.27 15.68
C ILE A 56 3.29 -12.52 15.53
N GLN A 57 4.13 -11.72 16.21
CA GLN A 57 5.60 -11.76 16.17
C GLN A 57 6.20 -11.64 14.76
N THR A 58 5.43 -11.14 13.79
CA THR A 58 5.93 -10.83 12.45
C THR A 58 6.44 -9.39 12.43
N ARG A 59 7.66 -9.18 11.92
CA ARG A 59 8.19 -7.82 11.81
C ARG A 59 7.39 -7.02 10.77
N PRO A 60 6.95 -5.79 11.08
CA PRO A 60 6.26 -4.95 10.11
C PRO A 60 7.10 -4.75 8.85
N TRP A 61 6.51 -5.04 7.69
CA TRP A 61 7.17 -4.95 6.39
C TRP A 61 6.99 -3.58 5.72
N PHE A 62 6.23 -2.66 6.34
CA PHE A 62 6.10 -1.31 5.84
C PHE A 62 5.78 -0.30 6.95
N ARG A 63 6.01 0.97 6.64
CA ARG A 63 5.49 2.13 7.37
C ARG A 63 4.87 3.08 6.36
N LEU A 64 3.79 3.77 6.72
CA LEU A 64 3.12 4.70 5.81
C LEU A 64 2.41 5.80 6.59
N PHE A 65 2.61 7.05 6.20
CA PHE A 65 1.99 8.23 6.79
C PHE A 65 1.63 9.25 5.71
N PRO A 66 0.57 10.03 5.89
CA PRO A 66 0.28 11.11 4.97
C PRO A 66 1.40 12.16 5.01
N GLU A 67 1.75 12.73 3.87
CA GLU A 67 2.72 13.81 3.83
C GLU A 67 2.19 15.06 4.53
N LYS A 68 3.08 15.73 5.27
CA LYS A 68 2.74 16.94 6.05
C LYS A 68 2.52 18.18 5.18
N ASN A 69 2.89 18.13 3.89
CA ASN A 69 2.71 19.25 2.99
C ASN A 69 1.20 19.47 2.73
N SER A 70 0.71 20.62 3.20
CA SER A 70 -0.71 20.98 3.11
C SER A 70 -1.23 21.05 1.68
N ARG A 71 -0.36 21.31 0.70
CA ARG A 71 -0.73 21.33 -0.73
C ARG A 71 -1.23 19.98 -1.25
N TYR A 72 -0.80 18.88 -0.64
CA TYR A 72 -1.22 17.55 -1.07
C TYR A 72 -2.59 17.15 -0.53
N ASN A 73 -3.14 17.85 0.47
CA ASN A 73 -4.44 17.50 1.06
C ASN A 73 -4.58 15.99 1.37
N TYR A 74 -3.54 15.39 1.94
CA TYR A 74 -3.46 13.96 2.27
C TYR A 74 -3.58 13.00 1.06
N LEU A 75 -3.37 13.49 -0.17
CA LEU A 75 -3.35 12.67 -1.39
C LEU A 75 -2.01 11.94 -1.58
N VAL A 76 -0.94 12.46 -0.97
CA VAL A 76 0.39 11.84 -1.02
C VAL A 76 0.74 11.30 0.34
N TRP A 77 1.18 10.05 0.38
CA TRP A 77 1.65 9.37 1.58
C TRP A 77 3.07 8.88 1.34
N SER A 78 3.88 8.93 2.38
CA SER A 78 5.28 8.52 2.38
C SER A 78 5.54 7.45 3.42
N GLY A 79 6.55 6.63 3.16
CA GLY A 79 7.06 5.68 4.14
C GLY A 79 8.10 4.77 3.54
N ASN A 80 8.21 3.54 4.04
CA ASN A 80 9.23 2.59 3.61
C ASN A 80 8.63 1.20 3.45
N LEU A 81 9.10 0.45 2.44
CA LEU A 81 9.04 -1.00 2.41
C LEU A 81 10.29 -1.55 3.12
N ILE A 82 10.11 -2.55 3.96
CA ILE A 82 11.16 -3.11 4.81
C ILE A 82 11.15 -4.63 4.59
N VAL A 83 12.33 -5.22 4.41
CA VAL A 83 12.47 -6.68 4.43
C VAL A 83 12.40 -7.13 5.89
N PRO A 84 11.38 -7.90 6.32
CA PRO A 84 11.20 -8.26 7.74
C PRO A 84 12.44 -8.91 8.37
N GLU A 85 13.05 -9.86 7.66
CA GLU A 85 14.22 -10.60 8.13
C GLU A 85 15.52 -9.80 8.06
N ARG A 86 15.57 -8.76 7.22
CA ARG A 86 16.74 -7.88 7.00
C ARG A 86 16.31 -6.41 7.03
N PRO A 87 15.96 -5.84 8.20
CA PRO A 87 15.38 -4.50 8.29
C PRO A 87 16.29 -3.36 7.83
N GLU A 88 17.60 -3.62 7.70
CA GLU A 88 18.57 -2.72 7.07
C GLU A 88 18.38 -2.60 5.54
N ILE A 89 17.61 -3.51 4.93
CA ILE A 89 17.16 -3.43 3.55
C ILE A 89 15.76 -2.80 3.56
N ASP A 90 15.72 -1.50 3.33
CA ASP A 90 14.49 -0.74 3.18
C ASP A 90 14.52 0.19 1.97
N PHE A 91 13.34 0.49 1.44
CA PHE A 91 13.17 1.38 0.30
C PHE A 91 12.09 2.41 0.58
N GLU A 92 12.39 3.68 0.34
CA GLU A 92 11.42 4.76 0.44
C GLU A 92 10.28 4.55 -0.57
N ILE A 93 9.04 4.73 -0.13
CA ILE A 93 7.85 4.65 -0.99
C ILE A 93 7.01 5.92 -0.95
N LYS A 94 6.32 6.15 -2.06
CA LYS A 94 5.25 7.13 -2.20
C LYS A 94 3.96 6.44 -2.60
N VAL A 95 2.86 6.81 -1.97
CA VAL A 95 1.52 6.37 -2.36
C VAL A 95 0.72 7.59 -2.79
N LEU A 96 0.17 7.51 -3.99
CA LEU A 96 -0.68 8.55 -4.57
C LEU A 96 -2.14 8.11 -4.56
N LEU A 97 -2.99 8.93 -3.94
CA LEU A 97 -4.43 8.90 -4.09
C LEU A 97 -4.81 9.92 -5.17
N THR A 98 -5.59 9.50 -6.17
CA THR A 98 -6.13 10.46 -7.14
C THR A 98 -7.24 11.29 -6.51
N SER A 99 -7.64 12.39 -7.16
CA SER A 99 -8.81 13.18 -6.77
C SER A 99 -10.13 12.40 -6.78
N GLU A 100 -10.13 11.21 -7.42
CA GLU A 100 -11.28 10.31 -7.53
C GLU A 100 -11.28 9.21 -6.46
N TYR A 101 -10.29 9.15 -5.57
CA TYR A 101 -10.29 8.20 -4.45
C TYR A 101 -11.59 8.34 -3.62
N PRO A 102 -12.30 7.24 -3.29
CA PRO A 102 -11.90 5.85 -3.41
C PRO A 102 -12.39 5.10 -4.65
N LYS A 103 -12.98 5.79 -5.63
CA LYS A 103 -13.45 5.16 -6.87
C LYS A 103 -12.30 4.51 -7.64
N VAL A 104 -11.14 5.15 -7.60
CA VAL A 104 -9.90 4.67 -8.20
C VAL A 104 -8.95 4.18 -7.12
N CYS A 105 -8.28 3.05 -7.39
CA CYS A 105 -7.31 2.49 -6.45
C CYS A 105 -6.09 3.41 -6.27
N PRO A 106 -5.40 3.33 -5.12
CA PRO A 106 -4.11 4.00 -4.94
C PRO A 106 -3.05 3.51 -5.94
N ARG A 107 -2.01 4.32 -6.11
CA ARG A 107 -0.78 3.95 -6.85
C ARG A 107 0.40 3.94 -5.88
N CYS A 108 1.24 2.92 -5.96
CA CYS A 108 2.44 2.81 -5.13
C CYS A 108 3.70 2.94 -5.99
N PHE A 109 4.63 3.74 -5.50
CA PHE A 109 5.94 3.97 -6.09
C PHE A 109 7.01 3.68 -5.04
N ALA A 110 8.12 3.08 -5.44
CA ALA A 110 9.32 2.93 -4.63
C ALA A 110 10.45 3.75 -5.23
N GLU A 111 11.40 4.18 -4.41
CA GLU A 111 12.57 4.91 -4.90
C GLU A 111 13.31 4.15 -6.01
N GLU A 112 13.87 4.86 -6.98
CA GLU A 112 14.44 4.29 -8.21
C GLU A 112 15.54 3.24 -7.94
N SER A 113 16.29 3.37 -6.84
CA SER A 113 17.36 2.44 -6.47
C SER A 113 16.89 0.99 -6.29
N ILE A 114 15.59 0.77 -6.01
CA ILE A 114 15.02 -0.59 -5.90
C ILE A 114 15.24 -1.43 -7.17
N VAL A 115 15.34 -0.76 -8.33
CA VAL A 115 15.55 -1.39 -9.65
C VAL A 115 16.85 -2.17 -9.70
N ASP A 116 17.84 -1.77 -8.89
CA ASP A 116 19.14 -2.44 -8.84
C ASP A 116 19.15 -3.71 -7.99
N TYR A 117 18.02 -4.06 -7.36
CA TYR A 117 17.88 -5.19 -6.44
C TYR A 117 16.73 -6.13 -6.78
N CYS A 118 15.66 -5.62 -7.40
CA CYS A 118 14.49 -6.42 -7.73
C CYS A 118 14.61 -7.09 -9.11
N GLY A 119 13.67 -8.01 -9.39
CA GLY A 119 13.43 -8.48 -10.75
C GLY A 119 12.89 -7.38 -11.68
N LYS A 120 12.39 -7.77 -12.85
CA LYS A 120 11.93 -6.83 -13.89
C LYS A 120 10.84 -5.85 -13.38
N ILE A 121 11.19 -4.57 -13.23
CA ILE A 121 10.23 -3.45 -13.04
C ILE A 121 10.02 -2.71 -14.36
N PHE A 122 8.76 -2.33 -14.63
CA PHE A 122 8.43 -1.47 -15.76
C PHE A 122 8.67 0.00 -15.43
N LEU A 123 9.74 0.59 -15.99
CA LEU A 123 10.14 1.99 -15.77
C LEU A 123 9.30 3.03 -16.53
N LYS A 124 8.07 2.68 -16.93
CA LYS A 124 7.23 3.60 -17.75
C LYS A 124 6.66 4.75 -16.94
N ASN A 125 6.39 4.54 -15.66
CA ASN A 125 5.75 5.52 -14.78
C ASN A 125 6.71 5.94 -13.67
N ILE A 126 7.40 7.07 -13.88
CA ILE A 126 8.37 7.65 -12.95
C ILE A 126 7.77 8.91 -12.34
N TRP A 127 7.75 8.98 -11.01
CA TRP A 127 7.43 10.19 -10.26
C TRP A 127 8.73 10.84 -9.78
N LYS A 128 8.91 12.13 -10.06
CA LYS A 128 9.97 12.95 -9.48
C LYS A 128 9.43 13.86 -8.37
N GLN A 129 10.06 13.82 -7.20
CA GLN A 129 9.74 14.69 -6.06
C GLN A 129 11.03 15.00 -5.30
N ASP A 130 11.26 16.28 -4.99
CA ASP A 130 12.40 16.75 -4.19
C ASP A 130 13.78 16.23 -4.67
N GLY A 131 13.96 16.17 -6.00
CA GLY A 131 15.19 15.68 -6.63
C GLY A 131 15.35 14.15 -6.65
N LYS A 132 14.48 13.42 -5.95
CA LYS A 132 14.41 11.95 -5.99
C LYS A 132 13.46 11.47 -7.07
N LYS A 133 13.71 10.26 -7.57
CA LYS A 133 12.84 9.56 -8.52
C LYS A 133 12.27 8.32 -7.86
N TYR A 134 11.02 8.04 -8.19
CA TYR A 134 10.29 6.87 -7.72
C TYR A 134 9.68 6.15 -8.91
N VAL A 135 9.87 4.84 -8.97
CA VAL A 135 9.33 3.95 -9.99
C VAL A 135 8.04 3.32 -9.48
N MET A 136 7.03 3.26 -10.34
CA MET A 136 5.75 2.67 -9.99
C MET A 136 5.86 1.15 -9.86
N ILE A 137 5.54 0.62 -8.67
CA ILE A 137 5.57 -0.83 -8.39
C ILE A 137 4.18 -1.47 -8.44
N CYS A 138 3.12 -0.69 -8.23
CA CYS A 138 1.73 -1.18 -8.23
C CYS A 138 0.76 -0.08 -8.71
N HIS A 139 -0.08 -0.37 -9.71
CA HIS A 139 -1.13 0.57 -10.16
C HIS A 139 -2.37 -0.03 -10.81
N GLU A 140 -2.33 -1.26 -11.32
CA GLU A 140 -3.37 -1.72 -12.25
C GLU A 140 -4.00 -3.07 -11.93
N HIS A 141 -3.34 -3.98 -11.22
CA HIS A 141 -3.86 -5.34 -11.10
C HIS A 141 -5.20 -5.39 -10.35
N MET A 142 -5.36 -4.69 -9.22
CA MET A 142 -6.65 -4.63 -8.53
C MET A 142 -7.75 -3.92 -9.33
N SER A 143 -7.39 -2.92 -10.15
CA SER A 143 -8.35 -2.21 -11.01
C SER A 143 -8.81 -3.10 -12.17
N ASN A 144 -7.87 -3.76 -12.85
CA ASN A 144 -8.13 -4.60 -14.01
C ASN A 144 -8.89 -5.88 -13.66
N THR A 145 -8.66 -6.41 -12.46
CA THR A 145 -9.37 -7.61 -11.96
C THR A 145 -10.67 -7.30 -11.22
N ARG A 146 -11.07 -6.01 -11.12
CA ARG A 146 -12.21 -5.55 -10.30
C ARG A 146 -12.12 -5.97 -8.83
N ALA A 147 -10.90 -6.21 -8.33
CA ALA A 147 -10.63 -6.53 -6.93
C ALA A 147 -10.61 -5.29 -6.03
N TRP A 148 -10.55 -4.08 -6.62
CA TRP A 148 -10.75 -2.83 -5.91
C TRP A 148 -12.24 -2.44 -5.87
N ASN A 149 -12.68 -1.93 -4.71
CA ASN A 149 -13.97 -1.27 -4.57
C ASN A 149 -13.86 -0.11 -3.56
N GLU A 150 -14.83 0.79 -3.60
CA GLU A 150 -14.82 2.04 -2.82
C GLU A 150 -14.90 1.86 -1.29
N ARG A 151 -15.22 0.65 -0.80
CA ARG A 151 -15.21 0.32 0.63
C ARG A 151 -13.82 -0.08 1.13
N LEU A 152 -12.88 -0.35 0.22
CA LEU A 152 -11.52 -0.73 0.59
C LEU A 152 -10.71 0.50 1.04
N SER A 153 -9.77 0.22 1.94
CA SER A 153 -8.86 1.21 2.51
C SER A 153 -7.47 1.09 1.89
N ILE A 154 -6.59 2.05 2.19
CA ILE A 154 -5.17 1.98 1.82
C ILE A 154 -4.53 0.71 2.40
N ALA A 155 -4.91 0.31 3.62
CA ALA A 155 -4.41 -0.92 4.23
C ALA A 155 -4.78 -2.17 3.40
N HIS A 156 -5.99 -2.25 2.84
CA HIS A 156 -6.38 -3.34 1.94
C HIS A 156 -5.54 -3.34 0.66
N PHE A 157 -5.28 -2.16 0.08
CA PHE A 157 -4.38 -2.05 -1.07
C PHE A 157 -2.97 -2.57 -0.74
N PHE A 158 -2.44 -2.27 0.43
CA PHE A 158 -1.15 -2.79 0.87
C PHE A 158 -1.17 -4.31 1.03
N ILE A 159 -2.16 -4.86 1.71
CA ILE A 159 -2.28 -6.31 1.99
C ILE A 159 -2.48 -7.11 0.68
N ARG A 160 -3.34 -6.62 -0.22
CA ARG A 160 -3.78 -7.39 -1.39
C ARG A 160 -2.91 -7.18 -2.64
N GLN A 161 -2.23 -6.04 -2.74
CA GLN A 161 -1.48 -5.68 -3.95
C GLN A 161 0.01 -5.47 -3.65
N VAL A 162 0.34 -4.56 -2.74
CA VAL A 162 1.74 -4.19 -2.49
C VAL A 162 2.51 -5.36 -1.87
N TRP A 163 1.90 -6.07 -0.92
CA TRP A 163 2.51 -7.24 -0.29
C TRP A 163 2.80 -8.35 -1.29
N VAL A 164 1.86 -8.66 -2.19
CA VAL A 164 2.05 -9.72 -3.20
C VAL A 164 3.25 -9.43 -4.08
N TRP A 165 3.38 -8.18 -4.52
CA TRP A 165 4.55 -7.75 -5.27
C TRP A 165 5.82 -7.80 -4.40
N TRP A 166 5.78 -7.22 -3.20
CA TRP A 166 6.93 -7.13 -2.30
C TRP A 166 7.47 -8.51 -1.90
N ALA A 167 6.60 -9.41 -1.43
CA ALA A 167 6.96 -10.77 -1.03
C ALA A 167 7.60 -11.57 -2.16
N ALA A 168 7.16 -11.37 -3.41
CA ALA A 168 7.75 -12.03 -4.57
C ALA A 168 9.18 -11.53 -4.90
N GLN A 169 9.55 -10.32 -4.46
CA GLN A 169 10.87 -9.73 -4.70
C GLN A 169 11.88 -9.97 -3.57
N GLN A 170 11.43 -10.23 -2.33
CA GLN A 170 12.30 -10.23 -1.15
C GLN A 170 13.56 -11.10 -1.29
N ASN A 171 13.42 -12.34 -1.76
CA ASN A 171 14.58 -13.24 -1.89
C ASN A 171 15.62 -12.71 -2.88
N ILE A 172 15.18 -12.17 -4.02
CA ILE A 172 16.09 -11.61 -5.04
C ILE A 172 16.75 -10.35 -4.50
N ILE A 173 15.98 -9.49 -3.83
CA ILE A 173 16.50 -8.26 -3.21
C ILE A 173 17.59 -8.58 -2.19
N ILE A 174 17.36 -9.55 -1.29
CA ILE A 174 18.35 -9.97 -0.30
C ILE A 174 19.62 -10.47 -1.01
N GLN A 175 19.47 -11.34 -2.02
CA GLN A 175 20.60 -11.88 -2.78
C GLN A 175 21.41 -10.78 -3.49
N GLU A 176 20.76 -9.84 -4.15
CA GLU A 176 21.45 -8.74 -4.83
C GLU A 176 22.07 -7.73 -3.87
N PHE A 177 21.47 -7.54 -2.68
CA PHE A 177 22.03 -6.71 -1.64
C PHE A 177 23.30 -7.31 -1.05
N ASP A 178 23.28 -8.60 -0.73
CA ASP A 178 24.43 -9.31 -0.14
C ASP A 178 25.63 -9.39 -1.10
N LYS A 179 25.42 -9.33 -2.42
CA LYS A 179 26.50 -9.27 -3.42
C LYS A 179 27.24 -7.93 -3.47
N LYS A 180 26.62 -6.86 -2.97
CA LYS A 180 27.16 -5.50 -3.05
C LYS A 180 27.89 -5.07 -1.76
N GLN A 181 27.92 -5.93 -0.75
CA GLN A 181 28.74 -5.76 0.46
C GLN A 181 30.07 -6.49 0.32
#